data_AF-A0A3C0AD04-F1
#
_entry.id   AF-A0A3C0AD04-F1
#
_cell.length_a   1.000
_cell.length_b   1.000
_cell.length_c   1.000
_cell.angle_alpha   90.00
_cell.angle_beta   90.00
_cell.angle_gamma   90.00
#
_symmetry.space_group_name_H-M   'P 1'
#
loop_
_entity.id
_entity.type
_entity.pdbx_description
1 polymer ?
#
loop_
_entity_poly.entity_id
_entity_poly.type
_entity_poly.pdbx_seq_one_letter_code
_entity_poly.pdbx_strand_id
1 'polypeptide(L)'
;MEAQISRCLVLFLASFISLGASYKTPNFVTHAPSAEVAKQVGDAAEIYRKELAITWLGHELPKWFSPCPIKVKVGNYGAGGATTFSFDGGEVFGWHMEIQGSLERIL
;
A
#
# COMPACT_ATOMS: atom_id res chain seq x y z
N MET A 1 -30.21 -29.12 -13.36
CA MET A 1 -30.35 -28.23 -12.19
C MET A 1 -29.05 -28.22 -11.37
N GLU A 2 -28.50 -29.39 -11.03
CA GLU A 2 -27.20 -29.57 -10.33
C GLU A 2 -26.01 -28.79 -10.93
N ALA A 3 -25.78 -28.89 -12.25
CA ALA A 3 -24.63 -28.25 -12.90
C ALA A 3 -24.68 -26.70 -12.88
N GLN A 4 -25.88 -26.11 -12.77
CA GLN A 4 -26.04 -24.66 -12.65
C GLN A 4 -25.72 -24.19 -11.23
N ILE A 5 -26.12 -24.96 -10.22
CA ILE A 5 -25.82 -24.70 -8.81
C ILE A 5 -24.32 -24.80 -8.57
N SER A 6 -23.65 -25.83 -9.11
CA SER A 6 -22.19 -25.98 -8.99
C SER A 6 -21.41 -24.85 -9.69
N ARG A 7 -21.86 -24.38 -10.87
CA ARG A 7 -21.27 -23.22 -11.56
C ARG A 7 -21.42 -21.93 -10.76
N CYS A 8 -22.60 -21.69 -10.19
CA CYS A 8 -22.83 -20.52 -9.35
C CYS A 8 -21.98 -20.57 -8.06
N LEU A 9 -21.80 -21.75 -7.46
CA LEU A 9 -20.98 -21.92 -6.26
C LEU A 9 -19.49 -21.63 -6.53
N VAL A 10 -18.95 -22.12 -7.65
CA VAL A 10 -17.56 -21.85 -8.07
C VAL A 10 -17.34 -20.36 -8.36
N LEU A 11 -18.30 -19.70 -9.02
CA LEU A 11 -18.22 -18.26 -9.28
C LEU A 11 -18.30 -17.43 -7.99
N PHE A 12 -19.11 -17.84 -7.01
CA PHE A 12 -19.18 -17.19 -5.70
C PHE A 12 -17.89 -17.33 -4.90
N LEU A 13 -17.27 -18.52 -4.87
CA LEU A 13 -15.99 -18.74 -4.18
C LEU A 13 -14.83 -17.96 -4.84
N ALA A 14 -14.81 -17.86 -6.18
CA ALA A 14 -13.79 -17.10 -6.90
C ALA A 14 -13.87 -15.59 -6.61
N SER A 15 -15.07 -15.06 -6.33
CA SER A 15 -15.27 -13.63 -6.05
C SER A 15 -14.60 -13.17 -4.75
N PHE A 16 -14.38 -14.06 -3.78
CA PHE A 16 -13.68 -13.73 -2.53
C PHE A 16 -12.17 -13.58 -2.70
N ILE A 17 -11.59 -14.13 -3.78
CA ILE A 17 -10.14 -14.04 -4.07
C ILE A 17 -9.77 -12.66 -4.64
N SER A 18 -10.77 -11.88 -5.10
CA SER A 18 -10.55 -10.60 -5.77
C SER A 18 -10.63 -9.37 -4.85
N LEU A 19 -10.82 -9.53 -3.53
CA LEU A 19 -10.76 -8.39 -2.61
C LEU A 19 -9.31 -8.11 -2.21
N GLY A 20 -8.74 -7.02 -2.74
CA GLY A 20 -7.49 -6.46 -2.21
C GLY A 20 -7.62 -6.17 -0.71
N ALA A 21 -6.53 -6.32 0.03
CA ALA A 21 -6.47 -6.05 1.46
C ALA A 21 -5.95 -4.64 1.74
N SER A 22 -6.36 -4.09 2.88
CA SER A 22 -5.90 -2.79 3.36
C SER A 22 -5.30 -2.90 4.76
N TYR A 23 -4.18 -2.21 5.02
CA TYR A 23 -3.54 -2.14 6.34
C TYR A 23 -3.23 -0.69 6.69
N LYS A 24 -3.52 -0.28 7.93
CA LYS A 24 -3.35 1.10 8.40
C LYS A 24 -2.31 1.18 9.50
N THR A 25 -1.35 2.07 9.33
CA THR A 25 -0.34 2.47 10.31
C THR A 25 -0.60 3.94 10.74
N PRO A 26 0.22 4.52 11.64
CA PRO A 26 0.08 5.93 11.99
C PRO A 26 0.18 6.89 10.79
N ASN A 27 1.08 6.65 9.83
CA ASN A 27 1.36 7.54 8.71
C ASN A 27 0.98 6.97 7.33
N PHE A 28 0.56 5.71 7.23
CA PHE A 28 0.23 5.08 5.95
C PHE A 28 -1.06 4.26 5.97
N VAL A 29 -1.72 4.18 4.80
CA VAL A 29 -2.79 3.23 4.51
C VAL A 29 -2.41 2.46 3.25
N THR A 30 -2.03 1.20 3.40
CA THR A 30 -1.52 0.38 2.30
C THR A 30 -2.61 -0.51 1.73
N HIS A 31 -2.85 -0.42 0.43
CA HIS A 31 -3.76 -1.28 -0.33
C HIS A 31 -2.95 -2.26 -1.20
N ALA A 32 -3.13 -3.56 -1.00
CA ALA A 32 -2.33 -4.60 -1.66
C ALA A 32 -3.14 -5.86 -2.01
N PRO A 33 -2.60 -6.80 -2.80
CA PRO A 33 -3.30 -8.04 -3.16
C PRO A 33 -3.57 -8.99 -1.98
N SER A 34 -2.82 -8.88 -0.88
CA SER A 34 -3.04 -9.69 0.33
C SER A 34 -2.77 -8.87 1.59
N ALA A 35 -3.38 -9.29 2.71
CA ALA A 35 -3.21 -8.62 4.01
C ALA A 35 -1.76 -8.66 4.50
N GLU A 36 -1.05 -9.75 4.20
CA GLU A 36 0.36 -9.90 4.54
C GLU A 36 1.24 -8.91 3.77
N VAL A 37 1.03 -8.75 2.46
CA VAL A 37 1.75 -7.74 1.66
C VAL A 37 1.42 -6.34 2.16
N ALA A 38 0.13 -6.04 2.43
CA ALA A 38 -0.28 -4.73 2.93
C ALA A 38 0.42 -4.39 4.26
N LYS A 39 0.56 -5.38 5.15
CA LYS A 39 1.28 -5.23 6.41
C LYS A 39 2.77 -5.02 6.22
N GLN A 40 3.44 -5.88 5.45
CA GLN A 40 4.89 -5.79 5.22
C GLN A 40 5.27 -4.43 4.62
N VAL A 41 4.55 -3.97 3.60
CA VAL A 41 4.80 -2.67 2.96
C VAL A 41 4.46 -1.52 3.90
N GLY A 42 3.35 -1.59 4.65
CA GLY A 42 2.99 -0.54 5.61
C GLY A 42 4.02 -0.37 6.73
N ASP A 43 4.52 -1.48 7.28
CA ASP A 43 5.56 -1.47 8.31
C ASP A 43 6.89 -0.96 7.76
N ALA A 44 7.29 -1.40 6.55
CA ALA A 44 8.49 -0.91 5.87
C ALA A 44 8.41 0.60 5.59
N ALA A 45 7.25 1.11 5.17
CA ALA A 45 7.05 2.53 4.92
C ALA A 45 7.26 3.38 6.19
N GLU A 46 6.87 2.91 7.37
CA GLU A 46 7.13 3.60 8.64
C GLU A 46 8.63 3.63 8.99
N ILE A 47 9.33 2.51 8.76
CA ILE A 47 10.78 2.42 8.95
C ILE A 47 11.48 3.44 8.05
N TYR A 48 11.20 3.41 6.75
CA TYR A 48 11.83 4.32 5.80
C TYR A 48 11.45 5.78 6.02
N ARG A 49 10.20 6.09 6.42
CA ARG A 49 9.79 7.45 6.78
C ARG A 49 10.68 7.99 7.91
N LYS A 50 10.91 7.19 8.95
CA LYS A 50 11.74 7.58 10.10
C LYS A 50 13.21 7.67 9.72
N GLU A 51 13.76 6.65 9.08
CA GLU A 51 15.18 6.59 8.72
C GLU A 51 15.55 7.73 7.77
N LEU A 52 14.77 7.92 6.70
CA LEU A 52 14.99 9.02 5.76
C LEU A 52 14.84 10.38 6.44
N ALA A 53 13.85 10.57 7.33
CA ALA A 53 13.74 11.82 8.08
C ALA A 53 15.01 12.10 8.90
N ILE A 54 15.50 11.12 9.64
CA ILE A 54 16.71 11.28 10.46
C ILE A 54 17.94 11.51 9.58
N THR A 55 18.12 10.74 8.51
CA THR A 55 19.28 10.86 7.62
C THR A 55 19.34 12.23 6.94
N TRP A 56 18.20 12.78 6.52
CA TRP A 56 18.17 14.02 5.75
C TRP A 56 17.97 15.28 6.62
N LEU A 57 17.24 15.17 7.74
CA LEU A 57 16.86 16.31 8.59
C LEU A 57 17.52 16.29 9.97
N GLY A 58 18.14 15.17 10.37
CA GLY A 58 18.75 14.99 11.68
C GLY A 58 17.78 14.65 12.82
N HIS A 59 16.48 14.57 12.55
CA HIS A 59 15.45 14.21 13.52
C HIS A 59 14.27 13.49 12.87
N GLU A 60 13.44 12.82 13.67
CA GLU A 60 12.21 12.21 13.18
C GLU A 60 11.16 13.29 12.83
N LEU A 61 10.45 13.10 11.72
CA LEU A 61 9.29 13.93 11.38
C LEU A 61 8.13 13.62 12.34
N PRO A 62 7.33 14.63 12.72
CA PRO A 62 6.07 14.37 13.43
C PRO A 62 5.16 13.47 12.59
N LYS A 63 4.15 12.89 13.25
CA LYS A 63 3.11 12.16 12.53
C LYS A 63 2.41 13.13 11.57
N TRP A 64 2.12 12.67 10.36
CA TRP A 64 1.36 13.46 9.40
C TRP A 64 -0.06 13.68 9.88
N PHE A 65 -0.66 14.79 9.47
CA PHE A 65 -2.05 15.12 9.79
C PHE A 65 -3.03 14.03 9.32
N SER A 66 -2.72 13.38 8.19
CA SER A 66 -3.47 12.25 7.68
C SER A 66 -2.51 11.21 7.09
N PRO A 67 -2.82 9.90 7.20
CA PRO A 67 -2.01 8.85 6.58
C PRO A 67 -1.95 8.97 5.05
N CYS A 68 -0.77 8.73 4.48
CA CYS A 68 -0.57 8.64 3.03
C CYS A 68 -1.07 7.27 2.50
N PRO A 69 -1.97 7.24 1.50
CA PRO A 69 -2.40 6.01 0.86
C PRO A 69 -1.32 5.46 -0.09
N ILE A 70 -0.98 4.18 0.04
CA ILE A 70 -0.07 3.46 -0.84
C ILE A 70 -0.86 2.40 -1.62
N LYS A 71 -0.79 2.41 -2.95
CA LYS A 71 -1.29 1.30 -3.79
C LYS A 71 -0.14 0.41 -4.22
N VAL A 72 -0.23 -0.89 -3.92
CA VAL A 72 0.83 -1.86 -4.18
C VAL A 72 0.42 -2.80 -5.32
N LYS A 73 1.25 -2.84 -6.36
CA LYS A 73 1.13 -3.78 -7.49
C LYS A 73 2.27 -4.79 -7.46
N VAL A 74 2.03 -5.95 -6.84
CA VAL A 74 3.02 -7.04 -6.81
C VAL A 74 2.97 -7.83 -8.11
N GLY A 75 4.12 -8.08 -8.71
CA GLY A 75 4.25 -8.93 -9.91
C GLY A 75 5.64 -8.87 -10.52
N ASN A 76 5.83 -9.52 -11.66
CA ASN A 76 7.11 -9.53 -12.38
C ASN A 76 7.28 -8.26 -13.23
N TYR A 77 7.24 -7.10 -12.57
CA TYR A 77 7.46 -5.79 -13.15
C TYR A 77 8.84 -5.26 -12.76
N GLY A 78 9.36 -4.29 -13.52
CA GLY A 78 10.48 -3.48 -13.04
C GLY A 78 10.07 -2.75 -11.74
N ALA A 79 10.94 -2.80 -10.74
CA ALA A 79 10.72 -2.14 -9.46
C ALA A 79 10.66 -0.62 -9.63
N GLY A 80 9.62 0.01 -9.11
CA GLY A 80 9.45 1.45 -9.23
C GLY A 80 8.21 1.94 -8.50
N GLY A 81 8.01 3.25 -8.56
CA GLY A 81 6.85 3.89 -7.97
C GLY A 81 6.70 5.32 -8.47
N ALA A 82 5.53 5.89 -8.19
CA ALA A 82 5.21 7.27 -8.47
C ALA A 82 4.40 7.84 -7.31
N THR A 83 4.75 9.07 -6.92
CA THR A 83 4.03 9.80 -5.87
C THR A 83 3.71 11.19 -6.38
N THR A 84 2.42 11.55 -6.38
CA THR A 84 2.00 12.95 -6.51
C THR A 84 1.47 13.44 -5.18
N PHE A 85 1.70 14.71 -4.88
CA PHE A 85 1.21 15.38 -3.69
C PHE A 85 1.08 16.88 -3.96
N SER A 86 0.33 17.57 -3.11
CA SER A 86 0.21 19.02 -3.09
C SER A 86 0.77 19.56 -1.79
N PHE A 87 1.21 20.82 -1.83
CA PHE A 87 1.70 21.55 -0.68
C PHE A 87 0.98 22.88 -0.59
N ASP A 88 0.42 23.18 0.58
CA ASP A 88 -0.19 24.47 0.90
C ASP A 88 -0.07 24.73 2.41
N GLY A 89 0.16 25.99 2.80
CA GLY A 89 0.20 26.39 4.21
C GLY A 89 1.22 25.68 5.11
N GLY A 90 2.28 25.08 4.57
CA GLY A 90 3.24 24.29 5.36
C GLY A 90 2.90 22.80 5.48
N GLU A 91 1.76 22.38 4.93
CA GLU A 91 1.25 21.02 5.00
C GLU A 91 1.35 20.32 3.64
N VAL A 92 1.55 19.00 3.67
CA VAL A 92 1.51 18.15 2.48
C VAL A 92 0.21 17.34 2.51
N PHE A 93 -0.49 17.25 1.38
CA PHE A 93 -1.74 16.50 1.26
C PHE A 93 -1.99 16.05 -0.18
N GLY A 94 -3.15 15.44 -0.42
CA GLY A 94 -3.55 15.02 -1.76
C GLY A 94 -2.66 13.91 -2.34
N TRP A 95 -2.08 13.08 -1.46
CA TRP A 95 -1.18 12.01 -1.86
C TRP A 95 -1.84 11.00 -2.79
N HIS A 96 -1.11 10.65 -3.85
CA HIS A 96 -1.37 9.50 -4.69
C HIS A 96 -0.05 8.76 -4.88
N MET A 97 0.17 7.73 -4.08
CA MET A 97 1.37 6.91 -4.12
C MET A 97 1.06 5.52 -4.69
N GLU A 98 1.78 5.13 -5.73
CA GLU A 98 1.77 3.78 -6.28
C GLU A 98 3.17 3.20 -6.30
N ILE A 99 3.30 1.92 -5.95
CA ILE A 99 4.53 1.14 -6.06
C ILE A 99 4.28 -0.16 -6.81
N GLN A 100 5.28 -0.62 -7.56
CA GLN A 100 5.20 -1.86 -8.34
C GLN A 100 6.53 -2.62 -8.34
N GLY A 101 6.44 -3.95 -8.45
CA GLY A 101 7.60 -4.83 -8.54
C GLY A 101 7.37 -6.19 -7.86
N SER A 102 8.40 -7.02 -7.79
CA SER A 102 8.37 -8.17 -6.88
C SER A 102 8.38 -7.67 -5.44
N LEU A 103 7.83 -8.46 -4.50
CA LEU A 103 7.75 -8.07 -3.10
C LEU A 103 9.14 -7.74 -2.51
N GLU A 104 10.14 -8.57 -2.82
CA GLU A 104 11.54 -8.37 -2.42
C GLU A 104 12.12 -7.03 -2.90
N ARG A 105 11.67 -6.51 -4.04
CA ARG A 105 12.24 -5.32 -4.67
C ARG A 105 11.54 -4.02 -4.28
N ILE A 106 10.36 -4.11 -3.68
CA ILE A 106 9.58 -2.94 -3.22
C ILE A 106 9.62 -2.76 -1.69
N LEU A 107 10.17 -3.75 -0.98
CA LEU A 107 10.56 -3.66 0.42
C LEU A 107 11.99 -3.15 0.50
#